data_AF-E4LA34-F1
#
_entry.id   AF-E4LA34-F1
#
_cell.length_a   1.000
_cell.length_b   1.000
_cell.length_c   1.000
_cell.angle_alpha   90.00
_cell.angle_beta   90.00
_cell.angle_gamma   90.00
#
_symmetry.space_group_name_H-M   'P 1'
#
loop_
_entity.id
_entity.type
_entity.pdbx_description
1 polymer ?
#
loop_
_entity_poly.entity_id
_entity_poly.type
_entity_poly.pdbx_seq_one_letter_code
_entity_poly.pdbx_strand_id
1 'polypeptide(L)' 'MTGKEIYKKLIRLGWVEVSSKGGHRKLRKNGVMLIVPYHTTELARKTEHSIKKIANLK' A
#
# COMPACT_ATOMS: atom_id res chain seq x y z
N MET A 1 2.83 11.61 2.13
CA MET A 1 2.79 10.67 0.98
C MET A 1 1.33 10.33 0.71
N THR A 2 0.89 10.34 -0.54
CA THR A 2 -0.51 10.04 -0.89
C THR A 2 -0.74 8.53 -1.02
N GLY A 3 -2.00 8.09 -0.92
CA GLY A 3 -2.37 6.69 -1.18
C GLY A 3 -1.92 6.20 -2.57
N LYS A 4 -1.97 7.09 -3.57
CA LYS A 4 -1.54 6.81 -4.94
C LYS A 4 -0.02 6.65 -5.07
N GLU A 5 0.76 7.47 -4.35
CA GLU A 5 2.22 7.40 -4.40
C GLU A 5 2.75 6.12 -3.77
N ILE A 6 2.23 5.72 -2.60
CA ILE A 6 2.68 4.49 -1.95
C ILE A 6 2.26 3.27 -2.75
N TYR A 7 1.07 3.30 -3.35
CA TYR A 7 0.62 2.27 -4.27
C TYR A 7 1.61 2.10 -5.44
N LYS A 8 1.97 3.19 -6.13
CA LYS A 8 2.95 3.13 -7.23
C LYS A 8 4.30 2.57 -6.76
N LYS A 9 4.79 2.95 -5.58
CA LYS A 9 6.02 2.38 -5.01
C LYS A 9 5.90 0.89 -4.76
N LEU A 10 4.79 0.43 -4.18
CA LEU A 10 4.54 -0.98 -3.90
C LEU A 10 4.48 -1.80 -5.20
N ILE A 11 3.75 -1.33 -6.21
CA ILE A 11 3.72 -1.99 -7.53
C ILE A 11 5.12 -2.11 -8.13
N ARG A 12 5.94 -1.04 -8.10
CA ARG A 12 7.34 -1.06 -8.57
C ARG A 12 8.22 -2.04 -7.80
N LEU A 13 7.91 -2.30 -6.54
CA LEU A 13 8.61 -3.27 -5.70
C LEU A 13 8.11 -4.71 -5.93
N GLY A 14 7.22 -4.94 -6.89
CA GLY A 14 6.69 -6.28 -7.19
C GLY A 14 5.55 -6.71 -6.27
N TRP A 15 4.83 -5.77 -5.66
CA TRP A 15 3.54 -6.08 -5.05
C TRP A 15 2.47 -6.21 -6.13
N VAL A 16 1.63 -7.24 -6.01
CA VAL A 16 0.55 -7.52 -6.98
C VAL A 16 -0.78 -7.14 -6.36
N GLU A 17 -1.59 -6.36 -7.08
CA GLU A 17 -2.95 -6.05 -6.64
C GLU A 17 -3.84 -7.28 -6.78
N VAL A 18 -4.47 -7.68 -5.67
CA VAL A 18 -5.37 -8.84 -5.61
C VAL A 18 -6.82 -8.43 -5.66
N SER A 19 -7.16 -7.26 -5.11
CA SER A 19 -8.54 -6.79 -5.06
C SER A 19 -8.61 -5.30 -4.80
N SER A 20 -9.64 -4.66 -5.32
CA SER A 20 -9.96 -3.27 -5.04
C SER A 20 -11.43 -3.14 -4.66
N LYS A 21 -11.71 -2.53 -3.51
CA LYS A 21 -13.08 -2.29 -3.05
C LYS A 21 -13.15 -0.96 -2.30
N GLY A 22 -14.10 -0.10 -2.68
CA GLY A 22 -14.41 1.12 -1.93
C GLY A 22 -13.22 2.07 -1.73
N GLY A 23 -12.29 2.15 -2.69
CA GLY A 23 -11.11 3.00 -2.56
C GLY A 23 -9.97 2.40 -1.73
N HIS A 24 -10.07 1.14 -1.29
CA HIS A 24 -8.97 0.38 -0.71
C HIS A 24 -8.42 -0.62 -1.73
N ARG A 25 -7.10 -0.67 -1.88
CA ARG A 25 -6.38 -1.61 -2.75
C ARG A 25 -5.69 -2.65 -1.88
N LYS A 26 -6.04 -3.92 -2.07
CA LYS A 26 -5.36 -5.05 -1.46
C LYS A 26 -4.22 -5.48 -2.38
N LEU A 27 -3.03 -5.56 -1.81
CA LEU A 27 -1.80 -5.96 -2.46
C LEU A 27 -1.27 -7.24 -1.79
N ARG A 28 -0.62 -8.10 -2.56
CA ARG A 28 0.03 -9.31 -2.07
C ARG A 28 1.45 -9.40 -2.63
N LYS A 29 2.39 -9.81 -1.78
CA LYS A 29 3.78 -10.12 -2.17
C LYS A 29 4.33 -11.19 -1.25
N ASN A 30 4.88 -12.27 -1.80
CA ASN A 30 5.53 -13.34 -1.04
C ASN A 30 4.70 -13.88 0.14
N GLY A 31 3.38 -14.06 -0.07
CA GLY A 31 2.47 -14.53 0.99
C GLY A 31 1.99 -13.45 1.98
N VAL A 32 2.58 -12.25 1.96
CA VAL A 32 2.15 -11.12 2.79
C VAL A 32 1.05 -10.34 2.08
N MET A 33 -0.01 -9.99 2.81
CA MET A 33 -1.09 -9.14 2.33
C MET A 33 -1.01 -7.74 2.95
N LEU A 34 -1.29 -6.72 2.15
CA LEU A 34 -1.24 -5.33 2.54
C LEU A 34 -2.45 -4.57 1.98
N ILE A 35 -2.99 -3.63 2.73
CA ILE A 35 -4.15 -2.83 2.33
C ILE A 35 -3.73 -1.36 2.25
N VAL A 36 -3.88 -0.76 1.08
CA VAL A 36 -3.59 0.66 0.83
C VAL A 36 -4.89 1.41 0.62
N PRO A 37 -5.18 2.44 1.43
CA PRO A 37 -6.24 3.38 1.10
C PRO A 37 -5.77 4.23 -0.08
N TYR A 38 -6.45 4.09 -1.22
CA TYR A 38 -6.16 4.76 -2.48
C TYR A 38 -6.96 6.06 -2.65
N HIS A 39 -8.08 6.19 -1.93
CA HIS A 39 -8.94 7.38 -1.98
C HIS A 39 -8.35 8.58 -1.22
N THR A 40 -7.45 8.36 -0.26
CA THR A 40 -6.96 9.41 0.62
C THR A 40 -5.88 10.26 -0.03
N THR A 41 -6.07 11.58 0.04
CA THR A 41 -5.10 12.59 -0.43
C THR A 41 -3.83 12.57 0.41
N GLU A 42 -3.93 12.29 1.71
CA GLU A 42 -2.79 12.14 2.61
C GLU A 42 -2.92 10.85 3.43
N LEU A 43 -1.85 10.05 3.49
CA LEU A 43 -1.78 8.92 4.40
C LEU A 43 -1.42 9.42 5.80
N ALA A 44 -2.18 8.99 6.81
CA ALA A 44 -1.79 9.19 8.19
C ALA A 44 -0.38 8.59 8.42
N ARG A 45 0.48 9.31 9.16
CA ARG A 45 1.86 8.88 9.44
C ARG A 45 1.95 7.45 9.98
N LYS A 46 1.00 7.03 10.82
CA LYS A 46 0.90 5.65 11.34
C LYS A 46 0.65 4.62 10.24
N THR A 47 -0.23 4.93 9.29
CA THR A 47 -0.55 4.05 8.15
C THR A 47 0.64 3.95 7.21
N GLU A 48 1.29 5.08 6.91
CA GLU A 48 2.51 5.08 6.11
C GLU A 48 3.62 4.24 6.77
N HIS A 49 3.86 4.42 8.08
CA HIS A 49 4.86 3.68 8.83
C HIS A 49 4.55 2.18 8.88
N SER A 50 3.28 1.81 9.07
CA SER A 50 2.85 0.41 9.06
C SER A 50 3.05 -0.23 7.69
N ILE A 51 2.67 0.46 6.61
CA ILE A 51 2.88 0.00 5.24
C ILE A 51 4.37 -0.15 4.95
N LYS A 52 5.20 0.81 5.37
CA LYS A 52 6.65 0.74 5.19
C LYS A 52 7.25 -0.45 5.92
N LYS A 53 6.86 -0.67 7.18
CA LYS A 53 7.32 -1.81 7.99
C LYS A 53 6.96 -3.15 7.34
N ILE A 54 5.71 -3.31 6.88
CA ILE A 54 5.25 -4.55 6.22
C ILE A 54 5.91 -4.73 4.85
N ALA A 55 6.09 -3.65 4.11
CA ALA A 55 6.75 -3.66 2.80
C ALA A 55 8.27 -3.75 2.89
N ASN A 56 8.84 -3.79 4.10
CA ASN A 56 10.27 -3.68 4.39
C ASN A 56 10.94 -2.52 3.63
N LEU A 57 10.20 -1.41 3.50
CA LEU A 57 10.67 -0.14 2.97
C LEU A 57 11.48 0.54 4.08
N LYS A 58 12.81 0.57 3.91
CA LYS A 58 13.73 1.31 4.78
C LYS A 58 13.60 2.81 4.55
#